data_AF-A0A660V6Y0-F1
#
_entry.id   AF-A0A660V6Y0-F1
#
_cell.length_a   1.000
_cell.length_b   1.000
_cell.length_c   1.000
_cell.angle_alpha   90.00
_cell.angle_beta   90.00
_cell.angle_gamma   90.00
#
_symmetry.space_group_name_H-M   'P 1'
#
loop_
_entity.id
_entity.type
_entity.pdbx_description
1 polymer ?
#
loop_
_entity_poly.entity_id
_entity_poly.type
_entity_poly.pdbx_seq_one_letter_code
_entity_poly.pdbx_strand_id
1 'polypeptide(L)'
;MLYLRLFHGRTDPNQDMDKWGSHGPVFGPYEFIHSAYAFSLELGNNDTCDELFYHDEMVYYNGVYYANWCMFDERTFKDGRYQRTVFEPSKASLPKS
;
A
#
# COMPACT_ATOMS: atom_id res chain seq x y z
N MET A 1 -14.96 -7.95 3.37
CA MET A 1 -14.03 -6.81 3.52
C MET A 1 -12.61 -7.27 3.29
N LEU A 2 -11.87 -6.49 2.53
CA LEU A 2 -10.48 -6.69 2.16
C LEU A 2 -9.58 -5.68 2.89
N TYR A 3 -8.36 -6.10 3.18
CA TYR A 3 -7.31 -5.26 3.75
C TYR A 3 -6.10 -5.35 2.84
N LEU A 4 -5.44 -4.21 2.60
CA LEU A 4 -4.18 -4.13 1.86
C LEU A 4 -3.04 -3.92 2.84
N ARG A 5 -1.97 -4.71 2.74
CA ARG A 5 -0.71 -4.44 3.47
C ARG A 5 0.44 -4.20 2.51
N LEU A 6 1.28 -3.23 2.82
CA LEU A 6 2.50 -2.90 2.07
C LEU A 6 3.76 -3.48 2.74
N PHE A 7 4.76 -3.84 1.92
CA PHE A 7 5.98 -4.51 2.35
C PHE A 7 7.20 -4.06 1.57
N HIS A 8 8.37 -4.36 2.13
CA HIS A 8 9.67 -4.13 1.51
C HIS A 8 9.87 -2.67 1.13
N GLY A 9 9.57 -1.80 2.11
CA GLY A 9 9.72 -0.37 2.00
C GLY A 9 11.17 0.07 2.02
N ARG A 10 11.48 1.08 1.20
CA ARG A 10 12.76 1.82 1.15
C ARG A 10 12.49 3.32 0.99
N THR A 11 13.39 4.17 1.44
CA THR A 11 13.23 5.64 1.33
C THR A 11 13.92 6.23 0.10
N ASP A 12 14.87 5.50 -0.48
CA ASP A 12 15.47 5.81 -1.79
C ASP A 12 15.07 4.71 -2.77
N PRO A 13 14.31 5.02 -3.84
CA PRO A 13 13.84 4.02 -4.79
C PRO A 13 14.98 3.32 -5.54
N ASN A 14 16.15 3.96 -5.65
CA ASN A 14 17.35 3.40 -6.30
C ASN A 14 18.25 2.61 -5.33
N GLN A 15 17.84 2.48 -4.07
CA GLN A 15 18.60 1.76 -3.08
C GLN A 15 18.73 0.28 -3.46
N ASP A 16 19.97 -0.20 -3.59
CA ASP A 16 20.25 -1.62 -3.69
C ASP A 16 19.97 -2.32 -2.34
N MET A 17 19.21 -3.42 -2.40
CA MET A 17 18.52 -4.00 -1.25
C MET A 17 18.89 -5.47 -1.07
N ASP A 18 19.84 -5.73 -0.16
CA ASP A 18 20.19 -7.09 0.28
C ASP A 18 19.23 -7.68 1.33
N LYS A 19 18.25 -6.90 1.80
CA LYS A 19 17.33 -7.25 2.90
C LYS A 19 15.88 -6.95 2.56
N TRP A 20 14.98 -7.43 3.42
CA TRP A 20 13.52 -7.34 3.28
C TRP A 20 12.92 -5.93 3.50
N GLY A 21 13.71 -4.90 3.83
CA GLY A 21 13.22 -3.52 3.99
C GLY A 21 12.27 -3.31 5.18
N SER A 22 11.50 -2.21 5.14
CA SER A 22 10.52 -1.90 6.19
C SER A 22 9.15 -2.52 5.92
N HIS A 23 8.43 -2.82 7.00
CA HIS A 23 7.01 -3.13 6.92
C HIS A 23 6.19 -1.84 6.75
N GLY A 24 5.22 -1.89 5.84
CA GLY A 24 4.34 -0.78 5.56
C GLY A 24 3.01 -0.83 6.30
N PRO A 25 2.13 0.15 6.02
CA PRO A 25 0.81 0.26 6.63
C PRO A 25 -0.11 -0.90 6.21
N VAL A 26 -1.19 -1.05 6.99
CA VAL A 26 -2.34 -1.89 6.65
C VAL A 26 -3.55 -0.99 6.47
N PHE A 27 -4.11 -0.95 5.26
CA PHE A 27 -5.29 -0.17 4.92
C PHE A 27 -6.54 -1.05 4.82
N GLY A 28 -7.70 -0.42 4.93
CA GLY A 28 -9.01 -1.06 4.85
C GLY A 28 -9.87 -0.85 6.09
N PRO A 29 -11.03 -1.51 6.21
CA PRO A 29 -11.59 -2.43 5.23
C PRO A 29 -11.98 -1.72 3.92
N TYR A 30 -11.80 -2.44 2.81
CA TYR A 30 -12.30 -2.09 1.48
C TYR A 30 -13.24 -3.17 0.96
N GLU A 31 -14.15 -2.80 0.06
CA GLU A 31 -15.01 -3.74 -0.65
C GLU A 31 -14.28 -4.37 -1.84
N PHE A 32 -13.44 -3.59 -2.52
CA PHE A 32 -12.59 -4.07 -3.61
C PHE A 32 -11.20 -3.44 -3.58
N ILE A 33 -10.26 -4.15 -4.20
CA ILE A 33 -8.92 -3.66 -4.52
C ILE A 33 -8.71 -3.95 -6.01
N HIS A 34 -8.50 -2.90 -6.79
CA HIS A 34 -8.26 -3.00 -8.22
C HIS A 34 -6.82 -2.56 -8.53
N SER A 35 -6.10 -3.36 -9.31
CA SER A 35 -4.75 -3.05 -9.76
C SER A 35 -4.71 -3.07 -11.28
N ALA A 36 -4.23 -1.98 -11.87
CA ALA A 36 -4.06 -1.85 -13.31
C ALA A 36 -2.58 -1.74 -13.64
N TYR A 37 -1.98 -2.79 -14.23
CA TYR A 37 -0.64 -2.82 -14.84
C TYR A 37 0.47 -2.06 -14.10
N ALA A 38 0.55 -2.18 -12.77
CA ALA A 38 1.51 -1.45 -11.92
C ALA A 38 1.50 0.08 -12.12
N PHE A 39 0.33 0.63 -12.50
CA PHE A 39 0.10 2.07 -12.61
C PHE A 39 -0.57 2.61 -11.33
N SER A 40 -1.64 1.97 -10.89
CA SER A 40 -2.39 2.35 -9.70
C SER A 40 -2.89 1.13 -8.91
N LEU A 41 -3.15 1.38 -7.61
CA LEU A 41 -4.02 0.57 -6.78
C LEU A 41 -5.20 1.43 -6.32
N GLU A 42 -6.39 1.03 -6.72
CA GLU A 42 -7.65 1.64 -6.32
C GLU A 42 -8.27 0.82 -5.18
N LEU A 43 -8.53 1.47 -4.05
CA LEU A 43 -9.04 0.86 -2.83
C LEU A 43 -10.44 1.40 -2.55
N GLY A 44 -11.45 0.64 -2.95
CA GLY A 44 -12.81 1.14 -3.03
C GLY A 44 -13.74 0.64 -1.94
N ASN A 45 -14.66 1.52 -1.56
CA ASN A 45 -15.91 1.26 -0.84
C ASN A 45 -17.06 1.94 -1.62
N ASN A 46 -18.32 1.62 -1.33
CA ASN A 46 -19.51 2.16 -2.02
C ASN A 46 -19.47 3.66 -2.37
N ASP A 47 -18.84 4.50 -1.52
CA ASP A 47 -18.85 5.97 -1.68
C ASP A 47 -17.46 6.60 -1.91
N THR A 48 -16.37 5.83 -1.79
CA THR A 48 -14.99 6.38 -1.78
C THR A 48 -14.01 5.45 -2.47
N CYS A 49 -13.00 6.02 -3.12
CA CYS A 49 -11.89 5.29 -3.71
C CYS A 49 -10.59 5.97 -3.30
N ASP A 50 -9.79 5.29 -2.47
CA ASP A 50 -8.42 5.72 -2.17
C ASP A 50 -7.50 5.23 -3.30
N GLU A 51 -6.55 6.06 -3.73
CA GLU A 51 -5.62 5.73 -4.80
C GLU A 51 -4.18 5.73 -4.30
N LEU A 52 -3.46 4.64 -4.56
CA LEU A 52 -2.02 4.54 -4.42
C LEU A 52 -1.39 4.47 -5.81
N PHE A 53 -0.26 5.16 -5.97
CA PHE A 53 0.47 5.22 -7.23
C PHE A 53 1.80 4.51 -7.13
N TYR A 54 2.25 4.01 -8.28
CA TYR A 54 3.55 3.39 -8.42
C TYR A 54 4.62 4.41 -8.83
N HIS A 55 5.84 4.19 -8.37
CA HIS A 55 7.07 4.80 -8.84
C HIS A 55 8.08 3.69 -9.04
N ASP A 56 8.57 3.52 -10.26
CA ASP A 56 9.51 2.45 -10.65
C ASP A 56 9.06 1.08 -10.11
N GLU A 57 7.82 0.70 -10.43
CA GLU A 57 7.18 -0.58 -10.05
C GLU A 57 6.92 -0.76 -8.54
N MET A 58 7.16 0.26 -7.72
CA MET A 58 6.91 0.24 -6.28
C MET A 58 5.76 1.16 -5.89
N VAL A 59 4.89 0.67 -5.01
CA VAL A 59 3.81 1.48 -4.44
C VAL A 59 4.40 2.54 -3.52
N TYR A 60 4.07 3.81 -3.76
CA TYR A 60 4.53 4.91 -2.92
C TYR A 60 3.52 5.27 -1.83
N TYR A 61 3.98 5.39 -0.59
CA TYR A 61 3.20 6.00 0.48
C TYR A 61 4.09 6.61 1.57
N ASN A 62 3.86 7.89 1.89
CA ASN A 62 4.48 8.63 2.99
C ASN A 62 6.02 8.62 2.95
N GLY A 63 6.62 8.87 1.78
CA GLY A 63 8.08 8.88 1.61
C GLY A 63 8.73 7.50 1.55
N VAL A 64 7.94 6.43 1.39
CA VAL A 64 8.43 5.05 1.31
C VAL A 64 7.93 4.37 0.04
N TYR A 65 8.82 3.66 -0.63
CA TYR A 65 8.58 2.89 -1.86
C TYR A 65 8.54 1.40 -1.54
N TYR A 66 7.37 0.78 -1.69
CA TYR A 66 7.07 -0.60 -1.32
C TYR A 66 7.02 -1.50 -2.56
N ALA A 67 7.90 -2.50 -2.65
CA ALA A 67 7.93 -3.41 -3.80
C ALA A 67 6.81 -4.46 -3.80
N ASN A 68 6.17 -4.70 -2.65
CA ASN A 68 5.15 -5.71 -2.55
C ASN A 68 3.96 -5.22 -1.74
N TRP A 69 2.81 -5.78 -2.10
CA TRP A 69 1.58 -5.63 -1.35
C TRP A 69 0.86 -6.98 -1.33
N CYS A 70 0.05 -7.20 -0.30
CA CYS A 70 -0.85 -8.34 -0.24
C CYS A 70 -2.25 -7.89 0.17
N MET A 71 -3.26 -8.60 -0.33
CA MET A 71 -4.62 -8.46 0.15
C MET A 71 -5.04 -9.66 0.98
N PHE A 72 -5.82 -9.42 2.03
CA PHE A 72 -6.36 -10.48 2.87
C PHE A 72 -7.70 -10.09 3.49
N ASP A 73 -8.39 -11.09 4.03
CA ASP A 73 -9.72 -10.94 4.60
C ASP A 73 -9.69 -10.48 6.07
N GLU A 74 -10.87 -10.18 6.62
CA GLU A 74 -11.01 -9.74 8.01
C GLU A 74 -10.57 -10.79 9.04
N ARG A 75 -10.69 -12.08 8.71
CA ARG A 75 -10.21 -13.15 9.59
C ARG A 75 -8.70 -13.07 9.74
N THR A 76 -7.98 -13.01 8.61
CA THR A 76 -6.52 -12.85 8.59
C THR A 76 -6.07 -11.56 9.26
N PHE A 77 -6.86 -10.48 9.12
CA PHE A 77 -6.60 -9.22 9.81
C PHE A 77 -6.58 -9.39 11.35
N LYS A 78 -7.63 -10.01 11.89
CA LYS A 78 -7.81 -10.23 13.34
C LYS A 78 -6.79 -11.22 13.90
N ASP A 79 -6.60 -12.36 13.23
CA ASP A 79 -5.69 -13.41 13.66
C ASP A 79 -4.22 -12.93 13.65
N GLY A 80 -3.86 -12.14 12.64
CA GLY A 80 -2.54 -11.50 12.52
C GLY A 80 -2.30 -10.34 13.49
N ARG A 81 -3.32 -9.93 14.27
CA ARG A 81 -3.28 -8.78 15.20
C ARG A 81 -2.74 -7.50 14.55
N TYR A 82 -3.08 -7.29 13.28
CA TYR A 82 -2.62 -6.11 12.56
C TYR A 82 -3.31 -4.85 13.10
N GLN A 83 -2.61 -3.73 12.98
CA GLN A 83 -3.17 -2.41 13.26
C GLN A 83 -3.48 -1.70 11.96
N ARG A 84 -4.71 -1.19 11.85
CA ARG A 84 -5.14 -0.39 10.71
C ARG A 84 -4.46 0.98 10.75
N THR A 85 -3.96 1.41 9.60
CA THR A 85 -3.54 2.77 9.32
C THR A 85 -4.68 3.53 8.64
N VAL A 86 -4.95 4.77 9.09
CA VAL A 86 -5.88 5.67 8.38
C VAL A 86 -5.20 6.13 7.09
N PHE A 87 -5.90 5.99 5.97
CA PHE A 87 -5.39 6.45 4.69
C PHE A 87 -5.43 7.99 4.62
N GLU A 88 -4.35 8.59 4.15
CA GLU A 88 -4.23 10.03 3.93
C GLU A 88 -3.81 10.28 2.47
N PRO A 89 -4.68 10.83 1.61
CA PRO A 89 -4.39 11.01 0.19
C PRO A 89 -3.13 11.83 -0.10
N SER A 90 -2.82 12.80 0.77
CA SER A 90 -1.59 13.61 0.68
C SER A 90 -0.31 12.78 0.81
N LYS A 91 -0.35 11.63 1.49
CA LYS A 91 0.78 10.72 1.66
C LYS A 91 0.97 9.79 0.46
N ALA A 92 -0.06 9.59 -0.36
CA ALA A 92 0.02 8.78 -1.58
C ALA A 92 0.52 9.58 -2.80
N SER A 93 0.62 10.91 -2.68
CA SER A 93 1.08 11.78 -3.76
C SER A 93 2.58 11.59 -4.03
N LEU A 94 2.93 11.20 -5.25
CA LEU A 94 4.32 11.04 -5.68
C LEU A 94 5.11 12.35 -5.50
N PRO A 95 6.40 12.28 -5.08
CA PRO A 95 7.26 13.45 -5.05
C PRO A 95 7.36 14.10 -6.43
N LYS A 96 7.40 15.43 -6.47
CA LYS A 96 7.68 16.15 -7.72
C LYS A 96 9.14 15.89 -8.11
N SER A 97 9.35 15.44 -9.34
CA SER A 97 10.66 15.31 -9.99
C SER A 97 11.39 16.64 -10.09
#